data_AF-A0A0B2V9A9-F1
#
_entry.id   AF-A0A0B2V9A9-F1
#
_cell.length_a   1.000
_cell.length_b   1.000
_cell.length_c   1.000
_cell.angle_alpha   90.00
_cell.angle_beta   90.00
_cell.angle_gamma   90.00
#
_symmetry.space_group_name_H-M   'P 1'
#
loop_
_entity.id
_entity.type
_entity.pdbx_description
1 polymer ?
#
loop_
_entity_poly.entity_id
_entity_poly.type
_entity_poly.pdbx_seq_one_letter_code
_entity_poly.pdbx_strand_id
1 'polypeptide(L)'
;MVDFWPQSGGQTWRLIAQAVDDGRVAFNRACVHLEPWQIVSYTVSVAFLTLWFRRMMKSDRPISKRIRAAVFSAVRNIPWVKAQIEEEMEKARKDLEDTVHQFDRKKEFYKFLPEHGLPPDAILSEAEMYEAMGEYTFVDGRVSGVVYADHDDEHRKLLEKMFSIFAYSNPLHPDLFPGVRKMEAEIVRIVCALLHGGTSSCGTVTSGGTESIILACLAYRNRAYERGIRRPEMIVPVTAHSAFDKASQLLHIRIHHVPVDKNQRADIGAMKRAINNETCMLAQRYGIPLHVDACLGGFLLPFMERCDFAVPPFDFRVSGVTSISVDTHKYGFAPKGTSLILYREVNLLHHQYFCYGDWPGGIYATPTLSGSRNGCAIALTWATLLYYGRLRYTERTQAIIEATRLVRAGIESNPHLEPLGDSDVSVVAFTSNKFNIYALADRMNKVGWTLSTLQNPPAVHVCVTMNHTKSGVVDEFLRDLSSACEDLIANPDLQHTRTAAIYGMASAVPDKCLVEEVSYMFLDSCYAMPAPVLAGRTLSIEGRKMSLIGGQLPTFSPGGLVASATTSDPIYETKPTQNSLT
;
A
#
# COMPACT_ATOMS: atom_id res chain seq x y z
N MET A 1 44.94 46.47 11.74
CA MET A 1 43.68 46.24 10.99
C MET A 1 42.52 46.58 11.90
N VAL A 2 42.34 47.86 12.14
CA VAL A 2 41.22 48.45 12.87
C VAL A 2 40.43 49.26 11.83
N ASP A 3 39.12 49.36 12.02
CA ASP A 3 38.14 50.12 11.22
C ASP A 3 37.30 49.31 10.22
N PHE A 4 36.44 48.47 10.79
CA PHE A 4 35.14 48.13 10.20
C PHE A 4 34.09 48.17 11.34
N TRP A 5 33.60 49.34 11.74
CA TRP A 5 32.22 49.51 12.26
C TRP A 5 31.83 50.99 12.48
N PRO A 6 30.59 51.44 12.19
CA PRO A 6 30.17 52.83 12.39
C PRO A 6 29.96 53.20 13.87
N GLN A 7 30.25 54.46 14.22
CA GLN A 7 30.32 55.01 15.59
C GLN A 7 28.98 55.25 16.33
N SER A 8 27.83 54.80 15.82
CA SER A 8 26.54 54.91 16.53
C SER A 8 26.16 53.67 17.37
N GLY A 9 26.98 52.60 17.34
CA GLY A 9 26.75 51.36 18.13
C GLY A 9 27.70 51.14 19.32
N GLY A 10 28.64 52.06 19.59
CA GLY A 10 29.80 51.82 20.45
C GLY A 10 29.51 51.64 21.95
N GLN A 11 28.44 52.23 22.49
CA GLN A 11 28.07 52.04 23.90
C GLN A 11 27.46 50.66 24.16
N THR A 12 26.61 50.18 23.24
CA THR A 12 25.96 48.87 23.35
C THR A 12 26.98 47.74 23.29
N TRP A 13 27.96 47.84 22.39
CA TRP A 13 29.04 46.85 22.29
C TRP A 13 29.97 46.83 23.50
N ARG A 14 30.26 47.98 24.12
CA ARG A 14 31.06 48.04 25.35
C ARG A 14 30.34 47.41 26.54
N LEU A 15 29.04 47.66 26.69
CA LEU A 15 28.21 47.03 27.74
C LEU A 15 28.12 45.52 27.55
N ILE A 16 27.96 45.05 26.31
CA ILE A 16 27.99 43.62 25.99
C ILE A 16 29.37 43.03 26.31
N ALA A 17 30.46 43.68 25.90
CA ALA A 17 31.81 43.21 26.16
C ALA A 17 32.13 43.13 27.66
N GLN A 18 31.70 44.13 28.44
CA GLN A 18 31.90 44.14 29.89
C GLN A 18 31.06 43.07 30.58
N ALA A 19 29.81 42.87 30.20
CA ALA A 19 28.98 41.78 30.72
C ALA A 19 29.55 40.40 30.38
N VAL A 20 30.16 40.24 29.19
CA VAL A 20 30.85 39.00 28.80
C VAL A 20 32.10 38.77 29.65
N ASP A 21 32.89 39.82 29.92
CA ASP A 21 34.11 39.68 30.74
C ASP A 21 33.78 39.44 32.23
N ASP A 22 32.78 40.12 32.78
CA ASP A 22 32.27 39.87 34.14
C ASP A 22 31.74 38.43 34.25
N GLY A 23 31.04 37.95 33.22
CA GLY A 23 30.60 36.56 33.12
C GLY A 23 31.76 35.57 33.07
N ARG A 24 32.80 35.86 32.28
CA ARG A 24 34.02 35.04 32.20
C ARG A 24 34.74 34.96 33.54
N VAL A 25 34.93 36.09 34.22
CA VAL A 25 35.60 36.15 35.53
C VAL A 25 34.78 35.40 36.60
N ALA A 26 33.46 35.57 36.61
CA ALA A 26 32.57 34.85 37.52
C ALA A 26 32.61 33.33 37.28
N PHE A 27 32.58 32.89 36.03
CA PHE A 27 32.69 31.47 35.66
C PHE A 27 34.03 30.87 36.09
N ASN A 28 35.14 31.57 35.82
CA ASN A 28 36.47 31.13 36.24
C ASN A 28 36.61 31.02 37.76
N ARG A 29 36.02 31.95 38.53
CA ARG A 29 35.97 31.85 40.00
C ARG A 29 35.14 30.65 40.46
N ALA A 30 33.99 30.41 39.82
CA ALA A 30 33.12 29.29 40.16
C ALA A 30 33.76 27.93 39.83
N CYS A 31 34.65 27.85 38.84
CA CYS A 31 35.31 26.60 38.45
C CYS A 31 36.74 26.44 39.02
N VAL A 32 37.20 27.34 39.90
CA VAL A 32 38.60 27.37 40.38
C VAL A 32 39.03 26.11 41.14
N HIS A 33 38.06 25.35 41.67
CA HIS A 33 38.26 24.13 42.44
C HIS A 33 38.11 22.85 41.61
N LEU A 34 37.90 22.98 40.30
CA LEU A 34 37.71 21.85 39.39
C LEU A 34 38.95 21.66 38.51
N GLU A 35 39.38 20.42 38.35
CA GLU A 35 40.45 20.07 37.41
C GLU A 35 39.95 20.18 35.95
N PRO A 36 40.83 20.48 34.97
CA PRO A 36 40.43 20.65 33.58
C PRO A 36 39.62 19.48 33.00
N TRP A 37 39.92 18.23 33.38
CA TRP A 37 39.17 17.06 32.91
C TRP A 37 37.74 16.99 33.49
N GLN A 38 37.52 17.50 34.71
CA GLN A 38 36.19 17.56 35.34
C GLN A 38 35.31 18.57 34.63
N ILE A 39 35.87 19.73 34.28
CA ILE A 39 35.16 20.77 33.51
C ILE A 39 34.75 20.22 32.14
N VAL A 40 35.65 19.53 31.44
CA VAL A 40 35.35 18.89 30.14
C VAL A 40 34.28 17.79 30.33
N SER A 41 34.43 16.93 31.33
CA SER A 41 33.47 15.85 31.61
C SER A 41 32.07 16.37 31.94
N TYR A 42 31.95 17.40 32.80
CA TYR A 42 30.67 18.03 33.13
C TYR A 42 30.05 18.72 31.93
N THR A 43 30.86 19.41 31.11
CA THR A 43 30.36 20.07 29.90
C THR A 43 29.83 19.05 28.90
N VAL A 44 30.56 17.96 28.65
CA VAL A 44 30.12 16.87 27.76
C VAL A 44 28.88 16.19 28.33
N SER A 45 28.84 15.93 29.64
CA SER A 45 27.69 15.30 30.31
C SER A 45 26.44 16.17 30.24
N VAL A 46 26.56 17.48 30.49
CA VAL A 46 25.44 18.43 30.38
C VAL A 46 25.00 18.60 28.93
N ALA A 47 25.94 18.67 27.98
CA ALA A 47 25.60 18.72 26.56
C ALA A 47 24.87 17.45 26.11
N PHE A 48 25.36 16.27 26.52
CA PHE A 48 24.73 14.99 26.25
C PHE A 48 23.35 14.89 26.90
N LEU A 49 23.23 15.23 28.19
CA LEU A 49 21.95 15.27 28.90
C LEU A 49 20.97 16.25 28.27
N THR A 50 21.43 17.42 27.82
CA THR A 50 20.59 18.42 27.15
C THR A 50 20.14 17.92 25.78
N LEU A 51 21.03 17.31 24.99
CA LEU A 51 20.68 16.71 23.70
C LEU A 51 19.75 15.51 23.87
N TRP A 52 20.01 14.67 24.87
CA TRP A 52 19.19 13.53 25.23
C TRP A 52 17.81 13.97 25.72
N PHE A 53 17.74 14.99 26.59
CA PHE A 53 16.48 15.56 27.07
C PHE A 53 15.70 16.23 25.94
N ARG A 54 16.36 17.00 25.06
CA ARG A 54 15.72 17.57 23.86
C ARG A 54 15.23 16.47 22.92
N ARG A 55 15.97 15.37 22.75
CA ARG A 55 15.55 14.21 21.96
C ARG A 55 14.35 13.51 22.61
N MET A 56 14.33 13.40 23.94
CA MET A 56 13.21 12.86 24.69
C MET A 56 11.96 13.74 24.58
N MET A 57 12.09 15.05 24.68
CA MET A 57 10.99 16.01 24.61
C MET A 57 10.44 16.16 23.19
N LYS A 58 11.24 15.85 22.16
CA LYS A 58 10.81 15.80 20.76
C LYS A 58 10.22 14.45 20.34
N SER A 59 9.72 13.64 21.27
CA SER A 59 9.05 12.38 20.93
C SER A 59 7.55 12.54 21.12
N ASP A 60 6.77 12.18 20.11
CA ASP A 60 5.31 12.38 20.08
C ASP A 60 4.54 11.34 20.93
N ARG A 61 5.25 10.34 21.50
CA ARG A 61 4.66 9.34 22.40
C ARG A 61 4.65 9.85 23.85
N PRO A 62 3.53 9.76 24.58
CA PRO A 62 3.46 10.09 26.00
C PRO A 62 4.55 9.36 26.80
N ILE A 63 5.18 10.06 27.76
CA ILE A 63 6.26 9.51 28.59
C ILE A 63 5.82 8.20 29.27
N SER A 64 4.57 8.09 29.70
CA SER A 64 3.99 6.88 30.30
C SER A 64 4.00 5.68 29.35
N LYS A 65 3.63 5.84 28.08
CA LYS A 65 3.69 4.77 27.07
C LYS A 65 5.13 4.35 26.78
N ARG A 66 6.07 5.31 26.79
CA ARG A 66 7.50 5.03 26.57
C ARG A 66 8.11 4.26 27.72
N ILE A 67 7.79 4.62 28.96
CA ILE A 67 8.22 3.88 30.15
C ILE A 67 7.60 2.49 30.13
N ARG A 68 6.30 2.35 29.84
CA ARG A 68 5.65 1.03 29.72
C ARG A 68 6.31 0.16 28.64
N ALA A 69 6.60 0.71 27.47
CA ALA A 69 7.30 -0.01 26.41
C ALA A 69 8.73 -0.40 26.82
N ALA A 70 9.47 0.49 27.47
CA ALA A 70 10.83 0.20 27.96
C ALA A 70 10.82 -0.88 29.04
N VAL A 71 9.89 -0.81 30.00
CA VAL A 71 9.69 -1.83 31.04
C VAL A 71 9.28 -3.15 30.41
N PHE A 72 8.32 -3.16 29.49
CA PHE A 72 7.90 -4.36 28.77
C PHE A 72 9.05 -4.98 27.98
N SER A 73 9.83 -4.17 27.26
CA SER A 73 11.02 -4.64 26.56
C SER A 73 12.10 -5.21 27.50
N ALA A 74 12.25 -4.65 28.69
CA ALA A 74 13.17 -5.19 29.70
C ALA A 74 12.67 -6.54 30.25
N VAL A 75 11.36 -6.66 30.53
CA VAL A 75 10.71 -7.91 30.95
C VAL A 75 10.81 -8.99 29.86
N ARG A 76 10.65 -8.62 28.59
CA ARG A 76 10.82 -9.52 27.43
C ARG A 76 12.20 -10.14 27.35
N ASN A 77 13.23 -9.45 27.83
CA ASN A 77 14.61 -9.94 27.81
C ASN A 77 14.94 -10.88 28.98
N ILE A 78 14.00 -11.14 29.90
CA ILE A 78 14.18 -12.13 30.96
C ILE A 78 14.16 -13.53 30.33
N PRO A 79 15.16 -14.40 30.59
CA PRO A 79 15.33 -15.66 29.86
C PRO A 79 14.08 -16.56 29.81
N TRP A 80 13.36 -16.74 30.91
CA TRP A 80 12.15 -17.59 30.93
C TRP A 80 10.97 -16.96 30.19
N VAL A 81 10.81 -15.63 30.27
CA VAL A 81 9.76 -14.89 29.55
C VAL A 81 10.05 -14.93 28.06
N LYS A 82 11.31 -14.74 27.69
CA LYS A 82 11.78 -14.83 26.31
C LYS A 82 11.50 -16.20 25.71
N ALA A 83 11.85 -17.28 26.42
CA ALA A 83 11.59 -18.64 25.97
C ALA A 83 10.09 -18.92 25.77
N GLN A 84 9.25 -18.45 26.69
CA GLN A 84 7.79 -18.58 26.56
C GLN A 84 7.22 -17.79 25.39
N ILE A 85 7.72 -16.56 25.15
CA ILE A 85 7.32 -15.76 24.00
C ILE A 85 7.78 -16.44 22.71
N GLU A 86 9.03 -16.91 22.64
CA GLU A 86 9.55 -17.63 21.47
C GLU A 86 8.71 -18.88 21.15
N GLU A 87 8.28 -19.65 22.16
CA GLU A 87 7.41 -20.80 21.98
C GLU A 87 6.03 -20.42 21.40
N GLU A 88 5.39 -19.39 21.96
CA GLU A 88 4.08 -18.91 21.46
C GLU A 88 4.19 -18.29 20.07
N MET A 89 5.27 -17.57 19.79
CA MET A 89 5.55 -17.02 18.47
C MET A 89 5.79 -18.12 17.42
N GLU A 90 6.43 -19.23 17.77
CA GLU A 90 6.61 -20.36 16.86
C GLU A 90 5.29 -21.08 16.56
N LYS A 91 4.40 -21.23 17.56
CA LYS A 91 3.03 -21.74 17.34
C LYS A 91 2.26 -20.82 16.38
N ALA A 92 2.30 -19.51 16.65
CA ALA A 92 1.65 -18.52 15.79
C ALA A 92 2.21 -18.54 14.35
N ARG A 93 3.53 -18.69 14.19
CA ARG A 93 4.18 -18.83 12.88
C ARG A 93 3.65 -20.02 12.10
N LYS A 94 3.57 -21.19 12.76
CA LYS A 94 3.06 -22.42 12.14
C LYS A 94 1.58 -22.28 11.75
N ASP A 95 0.76 -21.72 12.63
CA ASP A 95 -0.67 -21.51 12.36
C ASP A 95 -0.88 -20.53 11.19
N LEU A 96 -0.05 -19.48 11.08
CA LEU A 96 -0.06 -18.55 9.94
C LEU A 96 0.36 -19.26 8.65
N GLU A 97 1.43 -20.04 8.68
CA GLU A 97 1.91 -20.80 7.52
C GLU A 97 0.84 -21.79 7.02
N ASP A 98 0.22 -22.56 7.93
CA ASP A 98 -0.86 -23.49 7.58
C ASP A 98 -2.10 -22.76 7.03
N THR A 99 -2.37 -21.53 7.49
CA THR A 99 -3.48 -20.70 7.00
C THR A 99 -3.20 -20.14 5.60
N VAL A 100 -1.99 -19.63 5.36
CA VAL A 100 -1.59 -19.08 4.04
C VAL A 100 -1.58 -20.20 2.98
N HIS A 101 -1.06 -21.37 3.33
CA HIS A 101 -0.93 -22.51 2.43
C HIS A 101 -2.13 -23.47 2.46
N GLN A 102 -3.27 -23.07 3.00
CA GLN A 102 -4.46 -23.93 3.10
C GLN A 102 -5.00 -24.37 1.72
N PHE A 103 -4.78 -23.54 0.69
CA PHE A 103 -5.20 -23.82 -0.69
C PHE A 103 -4.16 -24.59 -1.50
N ASP A 104 -2.93 -24.72 -0.98
CA ASP A 104 -1.83 -25.47 -1.60
C ASP A 104 -1.97 -26.97 -1.29
N ARG A 105 -3.08 -27.58 -1.74
CA ARG A 105 -3.47 -28.96 -1.37
C ARG A 105 -2.38 -30.01 -1.58
N LYS A 106 -1.55 -29.84 -2.62
CA LYS A 106 -0.44 -30.74 -2.93
C LYS A 106 0.89 -30.35 -2.26
N LYS A 107 1.05 -29.10 -1.83
CA LYS A 107 2.31 -28.51 -1.35
C LYS A 107 3.51 -28.81 -2.29
N GLU A 108 3.25 -28.87 -3.59
CA GLU A 108 4.25 -29.08 -4.64
C GLU A 108 4.63 -27.71 -5.22
N PHE A 109 5.92 -27.37 -5.14
CA PHE A 109 6.45 -26.07 -5.59
C PHE A 109 7.66 -26.29 -6.50
N TYR A 110 7.77 -25.48 -7.56
CA TYR A 110 9.00 -25.40 -8.35
C TYR A 110 10.12 -24.77 -7.52
N LYS A 111 11.13 -25.57 -7.18
CA LYS A 111 12.33 -25.11 -6.45
C LYS A 111 13.49 -24.76 -7.38
N PHE A 112 13.48 -25.32 -8.58
CA PHE A 112 14.52 -25.18 -9.58
C PHE A 112 13.89 -24.93 -10.94
N LEU A 113 14.62 -24.22 -11.80
CA LEU A 113 14.25 -24.10 -13.20
C LEU A 113 14.29 -25.50 -13.86
N PRO A 114 13.30 -25.88 -14.68
CA PRO A 114 13.33 -27.17 -15.35
C PRO A 114 14.50 -27.23 -16.34
N GLU A 115 15.11 -28.41 -16.49
CA GLU A 115 16.26 -28.62 -17.39
C GLU A 115 15.92 -28.33 -18.87
N HIS A 116 14.67 -28.58 -19.24
CA HIS A 116 14.10 -28.21 -20.53
C HIS A 116 12.85 -27.36 -20.31
N GLY A 117 12.63 -26.38 -21.18
CA GLY A 117 11.41 -25.56 -21.13
C GLY A 117 10.16 -26.41 -21.27
N LEU A 118 9.15 -26.13 -20.44
CA LEU A 118 7.85 -26.79 -20.53
C LEU A 118 7.12 -26.37 -21.81
N PRO A 119 6.34 -27.27 -22.44
CA PRO A 119 5.51 -26.88 -23.58
C PRO A 119 4.42 -25.88 -23.12
N PRO A 120 4.02 -24.92 -23.99
CA PRO A 120 3.04 -23.89 -23.62
C PRO A 120 1.74 -24.44 -23.01
N ASP A 121 1.19 -25.52 -23.58
CA ASP A 121 -0.06 -26.11 -23.08
C ASP A 121 0.07 -26.65 -21.65
N ALA A 122 1.24 -27.16 -21.26
CA ALA A 122 1.47 -27.62 -19.89
C ALA A 122 1.52 -26.44 -18.91
N ILE A 123 2.14 -25.32 -19.32
CA ILE A 123 2.20 -24.10 -18.50
C ILE A 123 0.80 -23.51 -18.34
N LEU A 124 0.02 -23.47 -19.42
CA LEU A 124 -1.37 -22.98 -19.39
C LEU A 124 -2.23 -23.86 -18.49
N SER A 125 -2.14 -25.18 -18.62
CA SER A 125 -2.89 -26.11 -17.77
C SER A 125 -2.55 -25.93 -16.30
N GLU A 126 -1.28 -25.68 -15.97
CA GLU A 126 -0.88 -25.42 -14.59
C GLU A 126 -1.36 -24.06 -14.08
N ALA A 127 -1.32 -23.02 -14.93
CA ALA A 127 -1.85 -21.71 -14.58
C ALA A 127 -3.37 -21.75 -14.32
N GLU A 128 -4.13 -22.50 -15.11
CA GLU A 128 -5.56 -22.75 -14.89
C GLU A 128 -5.81 -23.48 -13.57
N MET A 129 -4.96 -24.46 -13.22
CA MET A 129 -5.04 -25.12 -11.92
C MET A 129 -4.77 -24.15 -10.75
N TYR A 130 -3.82 -23.22 -10.89
CA TYR A 130 -3.53 -22.23 -9.86
C TYR A 130 -4.63 -21.18 -9.73
N GLU A 131 -5.24 -20.78 -10.85
CA GLU A 131 -6.40 -19.88 -10.85
C GLU A 131 -7.61 -20.53 -10.14
N ALA A 132 -7.83 -21.82 -10.36
CA ALA A 132 -8.87 -22.61 -9.69
C ALA A 132 -8.61 -22.91 -8.20
N MET A 133 -7.45 -22.53 -7.64
CA MET A 133 -7.20 -22.65 -6.19
C MET A 133 -8.02 -21.65 -5.36
N GLY A 134 -8.44 -20.53 -5.96
CA GLY A 134 -9.30 -19.55 -5.30
C GLY A 134 -10.72 -20.09 -5.12
N GLU A 135 -11.17 -20.23 -3.87
CA GLU A 135 -12.54 -20.70 -3.56
C GLU A 135 -13.61 -19.59 -3.66
N TYR A 136 -13.22 -18.35 -4.00
CA TYR A 136 -14.13 -17.19 -4.02
C TYR A 136 -14.29 -16.58 -5.42
N THR A 137 -15.54 -16.40 -5.81
CA THR A 137 -15.97 -15.74 -7.05
C THR A 137 -16.27 -14.26 -6.77
N PHE A 138 -15.32 -13.38 -7.10
CA PHE A 138 -15.54 -11.92 -6.98
C PHE A 138 -16.72 -11.41 -7.84
N VAL A 139 -17.07 -12.18 -8.88
CA VAL A 139 -18.20 -11.92 -9.78
C VAL A 139 -19.52 -11.91 -9.01
N ASP A 140 -19.65 -12.64 -7.91
CA ASP A 140 -20.91 -12.73 -7.16
C ASP A 140 -21.14 -11.54 -6.23
N GLY A 141 -20.22 -10.57 -6.19
CA GLY A 141 -20.39 -9.34 -5.42
C GLY A 141 -20.24 -9.51 -3.90
N ARG A 142 -19.66 -10.63 -3.46
CA ARG A 142 -19.49 -10.96 -2.03
C ARG A 142 -18.19 -10.47 -1.40
N VAL A 143 -17.37 -9.72 -2.13
CA VAL A 143 -16.03 -9.29 -1.70
C VAL A 143 -15.96 -7.76 -1.62
N SER A 144 -15.70 -7.23 -0.41
CA SER A 144 -15.47 -5.81 -0.17
C SER A 144 -14.26 -5.29 -0.95
N GLY A 145 -14.49 -4.33 -1.85
CA GLY A 145 -13.42 -3.75 -2.66
C GLY A 145 -12.72 -4.80 -3.54
N VAL A 146 -11.38 -4.84 -3.49
CA VAL A 146 -10.48 -5.75 -4.25
C VAL A 146 -10.61 -5.61 -5.77
N VAL A 147 -11.75 -6.04 -6.33
CA VAL A 147 -12.11 -5.96 -7.75
C VAL A 147 -13.19 -4.90 -7.95
N TYR A 148 -12.82 -3.83 -8.65
CA TYR A 148 -13.67 -2.65 -8.81
C TYR A 148 -14.56 -2.71 -10.05
N ALA A 149 -14.06 -3.34 -11.12
CA ALA A 149 -14.80 -3.56 -12.35
C ALA A 149 -15.73 -4.79 -12.22
N ASP A 150 -16.81 -4.76 -12.99
CA ASP A 150 -17.67 -5.90 -13.27
C ASP A 150 -17.09 -6.75 -14.42
N HIS A 151 -17.79 -7.84 -14.74
CA HIS A 151 -17.42 -8.72 -15.85
C HIS A 151 -18.02 -8.20 -17.16
N ASP A 152 -17.32 -7.26 -17.80
CA ASP A 152 -17.65 -6.73 -19.14
C ASP A 152 -16.82 -7.47 -20.22
N ASP A 153 -17.48 -8.31 -21.02
CA ASP A 153 -16.86 -9.10 -22.08
C ASP A 153 -16.25 -8.27 -23.21
N GLU A 154 -16.86 -7.14 -23.55
CA GLU A 154 -16.35 -6.26 -24.61
C GLU A 154 -15.08 -5.54 -24.12
N HIS A 155 -15.12 -5.04 -22.87
CA HIS A 155 -13.94 -4.45 -22.22
C HIS A 155 -12.81 -5.48 -22.11
N ARG A 156 -13.09 -6.70 -21.68
CA ARG A 156 -12.08 -7.77 -21.54
C ARG A 156 -11.40 -8.10 -22.88
N LYS A 157 -12.18 -8.29 -23.95
CA LYS A 157 -11.64 -8.56 -25.30
C LYS A 157 -10.79 -7.40 -25.81
N LEU A 158 -11.17 -6.15 -25.51
CA LEU A 158 -10.35 -4.98 -25.80
C LEU A 158 -9.01 -5.05 -25.06
N LEU A 159 -9.03 -5.36 -23.75
CA LEU A 159 -7.83 -5.44 -22.93
C LEU A 159 -6.89 -6.58 -23.38
N GLU A 160 -7.42 -7.75 -23.75
CA GLU A 160 -6.63 -8.86 -24.31
C GLU A 160 -5.87 -8.45 -25.57
N LYS A 161 -6.56 -7.76 -26.49
CA LYS A 161 -5.94 -7.26 -27.72
C LYS A 161 -4.90 -6.18 -27.43
N MET A 162 -5.20 -5.27 -26.49
CA MET A 162 -4.25 -4.24 -26.05
C MET A 162 -3.00 -4.87 -25.40
N PHE A 163 -3.16 -5.92 -24.61
CA PHE A 163 -2.06 -6.65 -24.01
C PHE A 163 -1.13 -7.22 -25.09
N SER A 164 -1.71 -7.89 -26.10
CA SER A 164 -0.94 -8.43 -27.24
C SER A 164 -0.12 -7.36 -27.97
N ILE A 165 -0.65 -6.14 -28.14
CA ILE A 165 0.03 -5.05 -28.84
C ILE A 165 1.18 -4.44 -28.00
N PHE A 166 0.98 -4.30 -26.69
CA PHE A 166 1.87 -3.50 -25.82
C PHE A 166 2.67 -4.32 -24.79
N ALA A 167 2.62 -5.65 -24.82
CA ALA A 167 3.25 -6.54 -23.84
C ALA A 167 4.72 -6.21 -23.53
N TYR A 168 5.51 -5.84 -24.55
CA TYR A 168 6.95 -5.57 -24.41
C TYR A 168 7.30 -4.08 -24.28
N SER A 169 6.31 -3.21 -24.16
CA SER A 169 6.56 -1.77 -24.13
C SER A 169 7.15 -1.32 -22.79
N ASN A 170 8.22 -0.51 -22.86
CA ASN A 170 8.90 0.05 -21.71
C ASN A 170 9.05 1.58 -21.87
N PRO A 171 8.30 2.40 -21.11
CA PRO A 171 8.31 3.86 -21.28
C PRO A 171 9.59 4.53 -20.77
N LEU A 172 10.58 3.76 -20.27
CA LEU A 172 11.95 4.25 -20.07
C LEU A 172 12.61 4.67 -21.40
N HIS A 173 12.19 4.06 -22.52
CA HIS A 173 12.71 4.32 -23.86
C HIS A 173 11.62 5.02 -24.72
N PRO A 174 11.35 6.32 -24.50
CA PRO A 174 10.28 7.04 -25.19
C PRO A 174 10.51 7.19 -26.70
N ASP A 175 11.75 7.08 -27.15
CA ASP A 175 12.19 7.02 -28.55
C ASP A 175 11.80 5.70 -29.23
N LEU A 176 11.90 4.58 -28.50
CA LEU A 176 11.48 3.26 -29.00
C LEU A 176 9.98 3.00 -28.83
N PHE A 177 9.37 3.55 -27.78
CA PHE A 177 7.95 3.37 -27.45
C PHE A 177 7.17 4.70 -27.41
N PRO A 178 7.18 5.52 -28.48
CA PRO A 178 6.54 6.84 -28.48
C PRO A 178 5.02 6.78 -28.33
N GLY A 179 4.40 5.64 -28.70
CA GLY A 179 2.96 5.37 -28.54
C GLY A 179 2.54 5.28 -27.07
N VAL A 180 3.24 4.50 -26.25
CA VAL A 180 2.93 4.40 -24.81
C VAL A 180 3.23 5.71 -24.09
N ARG A 181 4.33 6.38 -24.46
CA ARG A 181 4.63 7.73 -23.98
C ARG A 181 3.49 8.71 -24.30
N LYS A 182 2.80 8.55 -25.46
CA LYS A 182 1.59 9.33 -25.83
C LYS A 182 0.43 9.05 -24.91
N MET A 183 0.13 7.77 -24.74
CA MET A 183 -0.96 7.31 -23.89
C MET A 183 -0.77 7.78 -22.45
N GLU A 184 0.45 7.72 -21.91
CA GLU A 184 0.76 8.21 -20.56
C GLU A 184 0.45 9.70 -20.40
N ALA A 185 0.89 10.53 -21.36
CA ALA A 185 0.60 11.97 -21.35
C ALA A 185 -0.89 12.27 -21.47
N GLU A 186 -1.63 11.49 -22.27
CA GLU A 186 -3.07 11.63 -22.45
C GLU A 186 -3.83 11.23 -21.19
N ILE A 187 -3.47 10.13 -20.52
CA ILE A 187 -4.05 9.74 -19.22
C ILE A 187 -3.89 10.88 -18.22
N VAL A 188 -2.67 11.40 -18.05
CA VAL A 188 -2.40 12.52 -17.13
C VAL A 188 -3.28 13.71 -17.47
N ARG A 189 -3.38 14.08 -18.76
CA ARG A 189 -4.19 15.23 -19.16
C ARG A 189 -5.70 15.01 -18.97
N ILE A 190 -6.21 13.82 -19.27
CA ILE A 190 -7.62 13.44 -19.05
C ILE A 190 -7.97 13.60 -17.56
N VAL A 191 -7.14 13.06 -16.66
CA VAL A 191 -7.43 13.10 -15.22
C VAL A 191 -7.20 14.51 -14.65
N CYS A 192 -6.20 15.26 -15.12
CA CYS A 192 -6.06 16.68 -14.78
C CYS A 192 -7.31 17.48 -15.18
N ALA A 193 -7.86 17.24 -16.37
CA ALA A 193 -9.07 17.91 -16.84
C ALA A 193 -10.29 17.51 -16.00
N LEU A 194 -10.42 16.22 -15.65
CA LEU A 194 -11.47 15.70 -14.77
C LEU A 194 -11.48 16.38 -13.38
N LEU A 195 -10.30 16.75 -12.89
CA LEU A 195 -10.08 17.38 -11.58
C LEU A 195 -9.83 18.88 -11.66
N HIS A 196 -10.25 19.52 -12.76
CA HIS A 196 -10.21 20.96 -12.95
C HIS A 196 -8.81 21.59 -12.79
N GLY A 197 -7.75 20.86 -13.19
CA GLY A 197 -6.37 21.31 -13.03
C GLY A 197 -5.94 22.45 -13.96
N GLY A 198 -6.75 22.80 -14.97
CA GLY A 198 -6.39 23.82 -15.96
C GLY A 198 -5.14 23.45 -16.78
N THR A 199 -4.58 24.41 -17.51
CA THR A 199 -3.44 24.20 -18.41
C THR A 199 -2.11 24.04 -17.68
N SER A 200 -1.96 24.61 -16.48
CA SER A 200 -0.72 24.54 -15.68
C SER A 200 -0.52 23.19 -14.99
N SER A 201 -1.59 22.45 -14.73
CA SER A 201 -1.51 21.14 -14.08
C SER A 201 -0.75 20.12 -14.91
N CYS A 202 -0.03 19.25 -14.20
CA CYS A 202 0.85 18.23 -14.73
C CYS A 202 0.89 17.01 -13.79
N GLY A 203 1.54 15.93 -14.19
CA GLY A 203 1.64 14.75 -13.35
C GLY A 203 2.29 13.57 -14.06
N THR A 204 2.30 12.42 -13.41
CA THR A 204 2.91 11.19 -13.91
C THR A 204 2.03 9.99 -13.58
N VAL A 205 2.03 8.96 -14.44
CA VAL A 205 1.44 7.66 -14.11
C VAL A 205 2.42 6.88 -13.22
N THR A 206 1.90 6.32 -12.15
CA THR A 206 2.63 5.52 -11.14
C THR A 206 2.10 4.09 -11.12
N SER A 207 2.77 3.19 -10.42
CA SER A 207 2.35 1.77 -10.27
C SER A 207 1.13 1.59 -9.36
N GLY A 208 0.78 2.58 -8.54
CA GLY A 208 -0.33 2.52 -7.60
C GLY A 208 -0.36 3.67 -6.60
N GLY A 209 -1.46 3.80 -5.84
CA GLY A 209 -1.67 4.91 -4.91
C GLY A 209 -0.56 5.07 -3.86
N THR A 210 0.03 3.97 -3.41
CA THR A 210 1.19 4.01 -2.50
C THR A 210 2.38 4.74 -3.11
N GLU A 211 2.73 4.47 -4.38
CA GLU A 211 3.81 5.20 -5.06
C GLU A 211 3.42 6.67 -5.25
N SER A 212 2.18 6.96 -5.63
CA SER A 212 1.67 8.33 -5.79
C SER A 212 1.80 9.16 -4.51
N ILE A 213 1.44 8.59 -3.35
CA ILE A 213 1.56 9.25 -2.04
C ILE A 213 3.04 9.44 -1.66
N ILE A 214 3.87 8.41 -1.87
CA ILE A 214 5.32 8.50 -1.57
C ILE A 214 5.97 9.60 -2.43
N LEU A 215 5.64 9.68 -3.72
CA LEU A 215 6.16 10.72 -4.62
C LEU A 215 5.70 12.11 -4.22
N ALA A 216 4.44 12.28 -3.79
CA ALA A 216 3.95 13.55 -3.26
C ALA A 216 4.74 13.99 -2.01
N CYS A 217 4.96 13.06 -1.07
CA CYS A 217 5.77 13.28 0.12
C CYS A 217 7.23 13.61 -0.24
N LEU A 218 7.82 12.91 -1.21
CA LEU A 218 9.17 13.14 -1.70
C LEU A 218 9.32 14.55 -2.28
N ALA A 219 8.40 14.95 -3.16
CA ALA A 219 8.40 16.27 -3.77
C ALA A 219 8.33 17.39 -2.72
N TYR A 220 7.43 17.25 -1.74
CA TYR A 220 7.27 18.25 -0.68
C TYR A 220 8.44 18.30 0.29
N ARG A 221 9.07 17.16 0.58
CA ARG A 221 10.31 17.09 1.35
C ARG A 221 11.46 17.79 0.63
N ASN A 222 11.67 17.49 -0.65
CA ASN A 222 12.74 18.08 -1.43
C ASN A 222 12.56 19.60 -1.56
N ARG A 223 11.32 20.06 -1.80
CA ARG A 223 10.98 21.49 -1.72
C ARG A 223 11.27 22.10 -0.35
N ALA A 224 11.00 21.37 0.74
CA ALA A 224 11.29 21.85 2.09
C ALA A 224 12.80 22.00 2.33
N TYR A 225 13.62 21.07 1.83
CA TYR A 225 15.08 21.18 1.88
C TYR A 225 15.60 22.42 1.15
N GLU A 226 15.07 22.72 -0.03
CA GLU A 226 15.42 23.95 -0.76
C GLU A 226 15.06 25.23 0.00
N ARG A 227 14.02 25.18 0.83
CA ARG A 227 13.62 26.28 1.72
C ARG A 227 14.38 26.31 3.05
N GLY A 228 15.37 25.44 3.24
CA GLY A 228 16.23 25.38 4.43
C GLY A 228 15.67 24.54 5.60
N ILE A 229 14.54 23.86 5.43
CA ILE A 229 13.95 22.98 6.46
C ILE A 229 14.72 21.67 6.46
N ARG A 230 15.48 21.38 7.53
CA ARG A 230 16.33 20.17 7.61
C ARG A 230 15.63 18.95 8.17
N ARG A 231 14.54 19.12 8.92
CA ARG A 231 13.81 18.02 9.57
C ARG A 231 12.33 18.11 9.25
N PRO A 232 11.95 17.90 7.98
CA PRO A 232 10.59 18.10 7.52
C PRO A 232 9.59 17.25 8.29
N GLU A 233 8.43 17.85 8.58
CA GLU A 233 7.33 17.24 9.29
C GLU A 233 6.04 17.30 8.44
N MET A 234 5.23 16.25 8.45
CA MET A 234 3.93 16.21 7.81
C MET A 234 2.82 15.98 8.83
N ILE A 235 1.66 16.58 8.57
CA ILE A 235 0.50 16.52 9.45
C ILE A 235 -0.62 15.84 8.66
N VAL A 236 -1.12 14.73 9.19
CA VAL A 236 -2.18 13.94 8.55
C VAL A 236 -3.21 13.52 9.60
N PRO A 237 -4.49 13.33 9.26
CA PRO A 237 -5.44 12.72 10.19
C PRO A 237 -5.07 11.26 10.49
N VAL A 238 -5.49 10.75 11.65
CA VAL A 238 -5.33 9.32 12.02
C VAL A 238 -5.96 8.35 11.02
N THR A 239 -6.90 8.83 10.18
CA THR A 239 -7.57 8.08 9.12
C THR A 239 -6.87 8.14 7.77
N ALA A 240 -5.77 8.89 7.64
CA ALA A 240 -4.98 8.93 6.41
C ALA A 240 -4.38 7.55 6.10
N HIS A 241 -4.19 7.25 4.81
CA HIS A 241 -3.69 5.95 4.38
C HIS A 241 -2.31 5.63 4.98
N SER A 242 -2.04 4.38 5.33
CA SER A 242 -0.76 3.93 5.91
C SER A 242 0.46 4.16 4.99
N ALA A 243 0.23 4.50 3.72
CA ALA A 243 1.29 4.94 2.80
C ALA A 243 1.97 6.24 3.26
N PHE A 244 1.30 7.11 4.02
CA PHE A 244 1.95 8.26 4.65
C PHE A 244 2.94 7.83 5.73
N ASP A 245 2.59 6.86 6.58
CA ASP A 245 3.51 6.26 7.54
C ASP A 245 4.69 5.56 6.85
N LYS A 246 4.42 4.83 5.75
CA LYS A 246 5.48 4.23 4.92
C LYS A 246 6.41 5.31 4.33
N ALA A 247 5.85 6.39 3.81
CA ALA A 247 6.62 7.53 3.31
C ALA A 247 7.43 8.21 4.43
N SER A 248 6.88 8.33 5.64
CA SER A 248 7.58 8.84 6.83
C SER A 248 8.87 8.06 7.08
N GLN A 249 8.77 6.72 7.08
CA GLN A 249 9.90 5.82 7.34
C GLN A 249 10.94 5.87 6.21
N LEU A 250 10.50 5.75 4.95
CA LEU A 250 11.37 5.72 3.78
C LEU A 250 12.09 7.05 3.53
N LEU A 251 11.40 8.16 3.74
CA LEU A 251 11.87 9.49 3.37
C LEU A 251 12.42 10.28 4.55
N HIS A 252 12.36 9.72 5.76
CA HIS A 252 12.72 10.34 7.03
C HIS A 252 12.00 11.67 7.29
N ILE A 253 10.71 11.72 6.97
CA ILE A 253 9.81 12.83 7.27
C ILE A 253 9.10 12.50 8.59
N ARG A 254 9.11 13.40 9.58
CA ARG A 254 8.34 13.15 10.81
C ARG A 254 6.84 13.24 10.52
N ILE A 255 6.05 12.32 11.03
CA ILE A 255 4.59 12.32 10.88
C ILE A 255 3.89 12.69 12.18
N HIS A 256 2.90 13.58 12.09
CA HIS A 256 1.99 13.95 13.18
C HIS A 256 0.58 13.52 12.82
N HIS A 257 0.05 12.52 13.52
CA HIS A 257 -1.35 12.12 13.39
C HIS A 257 -2.26 12.98 14.26
N VAL A 258 -3.23 13.64 13.64
CA VAL A 258 -4.25 14.42 14.34
C VAL A 258 -5.55 13.63 14.48
N PRO A 259 -6.33 13.86 15.56
CA PRO A 259 -7.61 13.18 15.75
C PRO A 259 -8.64 13.55 14.67
N VAL A 260 -9.69 12.75 14.61
CA VAL A 260 -10.90 13.01 13.83
C VAL A 260 -12.06 13.35 14.75
N ASP A 261 -13.08 14.01 14.20
CA ASP A 261 -14.34 14.27 14.89
C ASP A 261 -15.23 13.02 14.93
N LYS A 262 -16.44 13.17 15.50
CA LYS A 262 -17.44 12.10 15.61
C LYS A 262 -17.89 11.54 14.25
N ASN A 263 -17.77 12.31 13.17
CA ASN A 263 -18.12 11.91 11.82
C ASN A 263 -16.92 11.31 11.07
N GLN A 264 -15.82 11.03 11.79
CA GLN A 264 -14.55 10.52 11.24
C GLN A 264 -13.86 11.49 10.26
N ARG A 265 -14.14 12.80 10.36
CA ARG A 265 -13.48 13.85 9.56
C ARG A 265 -12.32 14.47 10.33
N ALA A 266 -11.30 14.96 9.62
CA ALA A 266 -10.12 15.55 10.25
C ALA A 266 -10.48 16.75 11.16
N ASP A 267 -9.97 16.77 12.40
CA ASP A 267 -10.09 17.94 13.29
C ASP A 267 -9.16 19.06 12.80
N ILE A 268 -9.75 20.02 12.08
CA ILE A 268 -9.04 21.18 11.52
C ILE A 268 -8.41 22.04 12.62
N GLY A 269 -9.01 22.11 13.80
CA GLY A 269 -8.45 22.81 14.95
C GLY A 269 -7.16 22.15 15.45
N ALA A 270 -7.14 20.81 15.54
CA ALA A 270 -5.95 20.05 15.88
C ALA A 270 -4.86 20.16 14.80
N MET A 271 -5.24 20.08 13.52
CA MET A 271 -4.31 20.32 12.40
C MET A 271 -3.62 21.67 12.53
N LYS A 272 -4.40 22.74 12.75
CA LYS A 272 -3.87 24.09 12.87
C LYS A 272 -2.88 24.24 14.04
N ARG A 273 -3.13 23.56 15.17
CA ARG A 273 -2.25 23.58 16.34
C ARG A 273 -0.95 22.80 16.14
N ALA A 274 -0.93 21.81 15.25
CA ALA A 274 0.25 20.99 14.96
C ALA A 274 1.25 21.67 14.01
N ILE A 275 0.82 22.70 13.26
CA ILE A 275 1.68 23.42 12.30
C ILE A 275 2.83 24.11 13.01
N ASN A 276 4.04 23.93 12.49
CA ASN A 276 5.27 24.56 12.95
C ASN A 276 6.21 24.89 11.77
N ASN A 277 7.40 25.42 12.07
CA ASN A 277 8.36 25.88 11.06
C ASN A 277 8.99 24.76 10.22
N GLU A 278 8.91 23.50 10.68
CA GLU A 278 9.41 22.33 9.95
C GLU A 278 8.32 21.64 9.13
N THR A 279 7.06 22.11 9.21
CA THR A 279 5.94 21.50 8.49
C THR A 279 6.09 21.69 6.96
N CYS A 280 6.16 20.58 6.22
CA CYS A 280 6.34 20.56 4.76
C CYS A 280 5.07 20.20 3.97
N MET A 281 4.01 19.76 4.66
CA MET A 281 2.72 19.45 4.07
C MET A 281 1.61 20.01 4.96
N LEU A 282 0.57 20.58 4.33
CA LEU A 282 -0.68 21.08 4.90
C LEU A 282 -0.72 22.55 5.39
N ALA A 283 -0.76 23.52 4.45
CA ALA A 283 -1.53 24.79 4.57
C ALA A 283 -1.06 25.91 3.60
N GLN A 284 -1.94 26.32 2.68
CA GLN A 284 -1.68 27.43 1.75
C GLN A 284 -1.35 28.75 2.45
N ARG A 285 -2.03 29.09 3.56
CA ARG A 285 -1.80 30.34 4.33
C ARG A 285 -0.35 30.50 4.79
N TYR A 286 0.36 29.39 5.00
CA TYR A 286 1.75 29.38 5.44
C TYR A 286 2.72 29.06 4.29
N GLY A 287 2.24 29.06 3.04
CA GLY A 287 3.04 28.68 1.87
C GLY A 287 3.47 27.21 1.89
N ILE A 288 2.69 26.35 2.55
CA ILE A 288 2.93 24.91 2.70
C ILE A 288 2.00 24.18 1.70
N PRO A 289 2.55 23.29 0.85
CA PRO A 289 1.76 22.49 -0.10
C PRO A 289 0.69 21.64 0.59
N LEU A 290 -0.48 21.47 -0.03
CA LEU A 290 -1.54 20.56 0.41
C LEU A 290 -1.69 19.42 -0.60
N HIS A 291 -1.55 18.18 -0.12
CA HIS A 291 -1.89 16.99 -0.89
C HIS A 291 -3.30 16.54 -0.55
N VAL A 292 -4.07 16.16 -1.57
CA VAL A 292 -5.36 15.48 -1.42
C VAL A 292 -5.20 14.05 -1.89
N ASP A 293 -5.36 13.11 -0.95
CA ASP A 293 -5.41 11.69 -1.29
C ASP A 293 -6.81 11.33 -1.81
N ALA A 294 -6.95 11.34 -3.14
CA ALA A 294 -8.15 10.90 -3.83
C ALA A 294 -7.92 9.55 -4.53
N CYS A 295 -6.99 8.72 -4.01
CA CYS A 295 -6.69 7.40 -4.57
C CYS A 295 -7.97 6.56 -4.71
N LEU A 296 -8.81 6.57 -3.68
CA LEU A 296 -10.10 5.89 -3.70
C LEU A 296 -11.17 6.73 -4.42
N GLY A 297 -11.44 7.97 -3.99
CA GLY A 297 -12.59 8.74 -4.47
C GLY A 297 -12.44 9.46 -5.81
N GLY A 298 -11.24 9.55 -6.39
CA GLY A 298 -10.94 10.46 -7.52
C GLY A 298 -11.67 10.13 -8.83
N PHE A 299 -12.13 8.89 -9.01
CA PHE A 299 -12.98 8.46 -10.14
C PHE A 299 -14.46 8.30 -9.75
N LEU A 300 -14.87 8.73 -8.55
CA LEU A 300 -16.27 8.80 -8.14
C LEU A 300 -16.71 10.25 -7.96
N LEU A 301 -15.99 11.03 -7.16
CA LEU A 301 -16.39 12.38 -6.76
C LEU A 301 -16.72 13.33 -7.93
N PRO A 302 -15.94 13.39 -9.04
CA PRO A 302 -16.30 14.23 -10.19
C PRO A 302 -17.57 13.78 -10.92
N PHE A 303 -17.87 12.48 -10.88
CA PHE A 303 -19.05 11.90 -11.52
C PHE A 303 -20.27 11.93 -10.60
N MET A 304 -20.07 11.93 -9.28
CA MET A 304 -21.11 12.20 -8.30
C MET A 304 -21.72 13.59 -8.51
N GLU A 305 -20.89 14.60 -8.75
CA GLU A 305 -21.34 15.96 -9.09
C GLU A 305 -22.19 15.98 -10.38
N ARG A 306 -21.96 15.04 -11.31
CA ARG A 306 -22.75 14.88 -12.54
C ARG A 306 -24.06 14.13 -12.33
N CYS A 307 -24.16 13.34 -11.26
CA CYS A 307 -25.37 12.67 -10.82
C CYS A 307 -26.17 13.52 -9.82
N ASP A 308 -25.90 14.83 -9.74
CA ASP A 308 -26.53 15.77 -8.80
C ASP A 308 -26.37 15.41 -7.31
N PHE A 309 -25.37 14.59 -6.96
CA PHE A 309 -25.00 14.38 -5.57
C PHE A 309 -24.14 15.54 -5.06
N ALA A 310 -24.40 15.95 -3.82
CA ALA A 310 -23.61 17.01 -3.17
C ALA A 310 -22.17 16.54 -2.92
N VAL A 311 -21.20 17.26 -3.50
CA VAL A 311 -19.77 17.00 -3.32
C VAL A 311 -19.07 18.30 -2.92
N PRO A 312 -18.48 18.38 -1.72
CA PRO A 312 -17.63 19.51 -1.36
C PRO A 312 -16.44 19.63 -2.32
N PRO A 313 -16.03 20.86 -2.72
CA PRO A 313 -14.83 21.03 -3.53
C PRO A 313 -13.61 20.39 -2.86
N PHE A 314 -12.94 19.48 -3.58
CA PHE A 314 -11.79 18.73 -3.09
C PHE A 314 -10.59 18.77 -4.04
N ASP A 315 -10.81 19.20 -5.28
CA ASP A 315 -9.84 19.12 -6.38
C ASP A 315 -9.09 20.46 -6.61
N PHE A 316 -8.49 20.65 -7.79
CA PHE A 316 -7.71 21.86 -8.07
C PHE A 316 -8.53 23.16 -8.13
N ARG A 317 -9.87 23.10 -8.08
CA ARG A 317 -10.74 24.28 -7.83
C ARG A 317 -10.43 24.93 -6.48
N VAL A 318 -9.99 24.14 -5.50
CA VAL A 318 -9.57 24.66 -4.19
C VAL A 318 -8.14 25.18 -4.31
N SER A 319 -7.97 26.51 -4.26
CA SER A 319 -6.68 27.18 -4.54
C SER A 319 -5.50 26.68 -3.69
N GLY A 320 -5.75 26.16 -2.48
CA GLY A 320 -4.74 25.60 -1.61
C GLY A 320 -4.24 24.21 -2.00
N VAL A 321 -4.97 23.43 -2.79
CA VAL A 321 -4.60 22.07 -3.21
C VAL A 321 -3.45 22.15 -4.21
N THR A 322 -2.32 21.53 -3.92
CA THR A 322 -1.12 21.59 -4.77
C THR A 322 -0.79 20.26 -5.43
N SER A 323 -1.26 19.14 -4.89
CA SER A 323 -1.20 17.84 -5.55
C SER A 323 -2.38 16.94 -5.20
N ILE A 324 -2.70 16.00 -6.09
CA ILE A 324 -3.79 15.02 -5.91
C ILE A 324 -3.28 13.65 -6.39
N SER A 325 -3.46 12.60 -5.60
CA SER A 325 -3.25 11.21 -6.03
C SER A 325 -4.59 10.57 -6.41
N VAL A 326 -4.64 9.79 -7.48
CA VAL A 326 -5.87 9.13 -7.97
C VAL A 326 -5.57 7.77 -8.57
N ASP A 327 -6.25 6.71 -8.12
CA ASP A 327 -6.03 5.36 -8.66
C ASP A 327 -6.94 5.05 -9.83
N THR A 328 -6.35 4.89 -11.01
CA THR A 328 -7.03 4.36 -12.19
C THR A 328 -7.42 2.89 -12.03
N HIS A 329 -6.65 2.11 -11.26
CA HIS A 329 -6.95 0.69 -11.01
C HIS A 329 -8.04 0.42 -9.95
N LYS A 330 -8.66 1.47 -9.42
CA LYS A 330 -9.83 1.42 -8.52
C LYS A 330 -11.09 1.74 -9.32
N TYR A 331 -11.78 2.84 -9.02
CA TYR A 331 -12.98 3.27 -9.75
C TYR A 331 -12.69 3.85 -11.14
N GLY A 332 -11.42 3.98 -11.53
CA GLY A 332 -11.06 4.13 -12.95
C GLY A 332 -11.28 2.84 -13.76
N PHE A 333 -11.51 1.71 -13.07
CA PHE A 333 -11.77 0.38 -13.63
C PHE A 333 -10.66 -0.20 -14.50
N ALA A 334 -9.47 0.40 -14.49
CA ALA A 334 -8.32 -0.13 -15.20
C ALA A 334 -7.78 -1.41 -14.51
N PRO A 335 -7.07 -2.27 -15.24
CA PRO A 335 -6.33 -3.38 -14.62
C PRO A 335 -5.36 -2.89 -13.53
N LYS A 336 -5.01 -3.79 -12.61
CA LYS A 336 -4.06 -3.48 -11.53
C LYS A 336 -2.71 -3.02 -12.09
N GLY A 337 -2.07 -2.10 -11.37
CA GLY A 337 -0.73 -1.62 -11.69
C GLY A 337 -0.63 -0.18 -12.22
N THR A 338 -1.70 0.63 -12.15
CA THR A 338 -1.62 2.07 -12.46
C THR A 338 -2.34 2.98 -11.45
N SER A 339 -1.76 4.15 -11.22
CA SER A 339 -2.33 5.29 -10.48
C SER A 339 -1.73 6.59 -11.06
N LEU A 340 -2.11 7.74 -10.51
CA LEU A 340 -1.56 9.03 -10.85
C LEU A 340 -1.16 9.81 -9.61
N ILE A 341 -0.08 10.58 -9.75
CA ILE A 341 0.20 11.75 -8.94
C ILE A 341 0.16 12.99 -9.83
N LEU A 342 -0.69 13.94 -9.48
CA LEU A 342 -0.90 15.19 -10.20
C LEU A 342 -0.45 16.37 -9.34
N TYR A 343 0.09 17.40 -9.97
CA TYR A 343 0.51 18.64 -9.35
C TYR A 343 -0.14 19.84 -10.04
N ARG A 344 -0.40 20.90 -9.27
CA ARG A 344 -0.97 22.15 -9.78
C ARG A 344 -0.03 22.83 -10.80
N GLU A 345 1.27 22.69 -10.61
CA GLU A 345 2.32 23.35 -11.40
C GLU A 345 3.55 22.46 -11.57
N VAL A 346 4.25 22.64 -12.70
CA VAL A 346 5.43 21.84 -13.07
C VAL A 346 6.61 21.98 -12.11
N ASN A 347 6.77 23.13 -11.46
CA ASN A 347 7.84 23.33 -10.48
C ASN A 347 7.70 22.38 -9.29
N LEU A 348 6.47 22.05 -8.87
CA LEU A 348 6.24 21.06 -7.81
C LEU A 348 6.60 19.65 -8.28
N LEU A 349 6.26 19.33 -9.53
CA LEU A 349 6.58 18.05 -10.16
C LEU A 349 8.09 17.82 -10.25
N HIS A 350 8.88 18.85 -10.56
CA HIS A 350 10.34 18.74 -10.65
C HIS A 350 11.01 18.25 -9.36
N HIS A 351 10.43 18.53 -8.19
CA HIS A 351 10.99 18.03 -6.92
C HIS A 351 10.83 16.52 -6.72
N GLN A 352 10.00 15.84 -7.51
CA GLN A 352 9.87 14.37 -7.45
C GLN A 352 10.84 13.65 -8.39
N TYR A 353 11.33 14.32 -9.43
CA TYR A 353 12.19 13.70 -10.44
C TYR A 353 13.53 13.30 -9.83
N PHE A 354 14.07 12.20 -10.33
CA PHE A 354 15.46 11.82 -10.13
C PHE A 354 16.25 12.14 -11.39
N CYS A 355 17.41 12.78 -11.24
CA CYS A 355 18.35 13.05 -12.32
C CYS A 355 19.78 12.88 -11.82
N TYR A 356 20.59 12.11 -12.54
CA TYR A 356 22.00 11.91 -12.22
C TYR A 356 22.83 12.06 -13.50
N GLY A 357 23.65 13.12 -13.54
CA GLY A 357 24.44 13.51 -14.71
C GLY A 357 25.82 12.85 -14.79
N ASP A 358 26.34 12.36 -13.67
CA ASP A 358 27.71 11.84 -13.57
C ASP A 358 27.79 10.30 -13.66
N TRP A 359 26.71 9.64 -14.08
CA TRP A 359 26.71 8.18 -14.25
C TRP A 359 27.49 7.78 -15.50
N PRO A 360 28.44 6.81 -15.42
CA PRO A 360 29.16 6.33 -16.59
C PRO A 360 28.28 5.73 -17.70
N GLY A 361 27.04 5.32 -17.38
CA GLY A 361 26.05 4.83 -18.35
C GLY A 361 25.32 5.92 -19.14
N GLY A 362 25.65 7.20 -18.92
CA GLY A 362 25.00 8.36 -19.54
C GLY A 362 24.08 9.10 -18.57
N ILE A 363 23.50 10.21 -19.03
CA ILE A 363 22.55 10.99 -18.22
C ILE A 363 21.33 10.11 -17.92
N TYR A 364 21.04 9.90 -16.62
CA TYR A 364 19.91 9.09 -16.18
C TYR A 364 18.85 9.96 -15.51
N ALA A 365 17.61 9.87 -15.98
CA ALA A 365 16.49 10.60 -15.41
C ALA A 365 15.22 9.74 -15.36
N THR A 366 14.51 9.78 -14.23
CA THR A 366 13.23 9.06 -14.07
C THR A 366 12.16 9.97 -13.46
N PRO A 367 10.90 9.89 -13.96
CA PRO A 367 9.80 10.71 -13.46
C PRO A 367 9.15 10.15 -12.18
N THR A 368 9.36 8.86 -11.89
CA THR A 368 8.82 8.13 -10.73
C THR A 368 9.89 7.28 -10.05
N LEU A 369 9.53 6.39 -9.11
CA LEU A 369 10.48 5.55 -8.37
C LEU A 369 11.18 4.51 -9.26
N SER A 370 10.54 4.09 -10.36
CA SER A 370 11.01 3.02 -11.24
C SER A 370 11.78 3.53 -12.45
N GLY A 371 12.80 2.77 -12.86
CA GLY A 371 13.46 2.91 -14.17
C GLY A 371 12.63 2.28 -15.28
N SER A 372 12.88 0.99 -15.58
CA SER A 372 12.02 0.22 -16.47
C SER A 372 10.61 0.10 -15.87
N ARG A 373 9.58 0.32 -16.69
CA ARG A 373 8.17 0.29 -16.27
C ARG A 373 7.31 -0.55 -17.21
N ASN A 374 6.16 -0.97 -16.73
CA ASN A 374 5.19 -1.73 -17.52
C ASN A 374 4.37 -0.80 -18.43
N GLY A 375 4.80 -0.65 -19.69
CA GLY A 375 4.07 0.15 -20.68
C GLY A 375 2.71 -0.43 -21.09
N CYS A 376 2.55 -1.75 -20.97
CA CYS A 376 1.27 -2.42 -21.20
C CYS A 376 0.21 -1.93 -20.20
N ALA A 377 0.55 -1.80 -18.91
CA ALA A 377 -0.37 -1.29 -17.90
C ALA A 377 -0.87 0.13 -18.21
N ILE A 378 0.00 1.00 -18.75
CA ILE A 378 -0.36 2.33 -19.25
C ILE A 378 -1.35 2.22 -20.41
N ALA A 379 -1.05 1.37 -21.41
CA ALA A 379 -1.91 1.20 -22.57
C ALA A 379 -3.30 0.65 -22.22
N LEU A 380 -3.36 -0.33 -21.31
CA LEU A 380 -4.62 -0.89 -20.78
C LEU A 380 -5.44 0.15 -20.00
N THR A 381 -4.77 1.02 -19.24
CA THR A 381 -5.42 2.13 -18.54
C THR A 381 -6.01 3.12 -19.53
N TRP A 382 -5.22 3.53 -20.52
CA TRP A 382 -5.65 4.45 -21.58
C TRP A 382 -6.87 3.90 -22.32
N ALA A 383 -6.84 2.63 -22.73
CA ALA A 383 -7.97 1.98 -23.40
C ALA A 383 -9.21 1.96 -22.51
N THR A 384 -9.06 1.64 -21.23
CA THR A 384 -10.16 1.65 -20.26
C THR A 384 -10.83 3.03 -20.14
N LEU A 385 -10.04 4.09 -19.99
CA LEU A 385 -10.57 5.45 -19.86
C LEU A 385 -11.41 5.85 -21.08
N LEU A 386 -10.94 5.51 -22.28
CA LEU A 386 -11.64 5.82 -23.53
C LEU A 386 -12.86 4.94 -23.77
N TYR A 387 -12.78 3.66 -23.40
CA TYR A 387 -13.88 2.71 -23.55
C TYR A 387 -15.10 3.07 -22.69
N TYR A 388 -14.86 3.44 -21.42
CA TYR A 388 -15.96 3.89 -20.56
C TYR A 388 -16.42 5.29 -20.96
N GLY A 389 -15.47 6.22 -21.09
CA GLY A 389 -15.80 7.61 -21.31
C GLY A 389 -16.69 8.20 -20.21
N ARG A 390 -17.03 9.48 -20.35
CA ARG A 390 -17.68 10.24 -19.29
C ARG A 390 -19.08 9.70 -18.91
N LEU A 391 -19.82 9.17 -19.88
CA LEU A 391 -21.19 8.69 -19.70
C LEU A 391 -21.21 7.42 -18.84
N ARG A 392 -20.47 6.37 -19.22
CA ARG A 392 -20.47 5.11 -18.46
C ARG A 392 -19.86 5.28 -17.07
N TYR A 393 -18.86 6.17 -16.90
CA TYR A 393 -18.39 6.53 -15.55
C TYR A 393 -19.48 7.19 -14.69
N THR A 394 -20.36 8.01 -15.29
CA THR A 394 -21.49 8.65 -14.59
C THR A 394 -22.51 7.60 -14.16
N GLU A 395 -22.94 6.73 -15.09
CA GLU A 395 -23.89 5.64 -14.83
C GLU A 395 -23.39 4.68 -13.74
N ARG A 396 -22.12 4.26 -13.84
CA ARG A 396 -21.48 3.38 -12.84
C ARG A 396 -21.37 4.04 -11.48
N THR A 397 -20.99 5.32 -11.44
CA THR A 397 -20.94 6.08 -10.19
C THR A 397 -22.31 6.17 -9.55
N GLN A 398 -23.36 6.46 -10.32
CA GLN A 398 -24.73 6.49 -9.81
C GLN A 398 -25.11 5.15 -9.15
N ALA A 399 -24.91 4.04 -9.85
CA ALA A 399 -25.22 2.71 -9.34
C ALA A 399 -24.45 2.39 -8.03
N ILE A 400 -23.15 2.73 -7.97
CA ILE A 400 -22.33 2.51 -6.77
C ILE A 400 -22.83 3.33 -5.59
N ILE A 401 -23.12 4.62 -5.79
CA ILE A 401 -23.56 5.50 -4.70
C ILE A 401 -24.96 5.13 -4.21
N GLU A 402 -25.88 4.77 -5.12
CA GLU A 402 -27.21 4.26 -4.76
C GLU A 402 -27.12 2.98 -3.94
N ALA A 403 -26.33 1.99 -4.39
CA ALA A 403 -26.08 0.76 -3.64
C ALA A 403 -25.44 1.04 -2.27
N THR A 404 -24.49 1.98 -2.20
CA THR A 404 -23.85 2.38 -0.93
C THR A 404 -24.86 2.97 0.04
N ARG A 405 -25.76 3.82 -0.43
CA ARG A 405 -26.83 4.40 0.40
C ARG A 405 -27.83 3.35 0.88
N LEU A 406 -28.16 2.36 0.06
CA LEU A 406 -29.01 1.23 0.48
C LEU A 406 -28.34 0.40 1.57
N VAL A 407 -27.07 0.04 1.39
CA VAL A 407 -26.27 -0.66 2.41
C VAL A 407 -26.22 0.15 3.71
N ARG A 408 -25.94 1.46 3.60
CA ARG A 408 -25.88 2.38 4.73
C ARG A 408 -27.19 2.44 5.50
N ALA A 409 -28.33 2.57 4.81
CA ALA A 409 -29.66 2.61 5.40
C ALA A 409 -30.03 1.26 6.05
N GLY A 410 -29.67 0.14 5.41
CA GLY A 410 -29.86 -1.20 5.99
C GLY A 410 -29.11 -1.37 7.31
N ILE A 411 -27.87 -0.88 7.39
CA ILE A 411 -27.09 -0.89 8.63
C ILE A 411 -27.72 0.01 9.71
N GLU A 412 -28.24 1.19 9.37
CA GLU A 412 -28.94 2.06 10.36
C GLU A 412 -30.22 1.43 10.89
N SER A 413 -30.92 0.69 10.03
CA SER A 413 -32.17 0.04 10.42
C SER A 413 -31.96 -1.19 11.30
N ASN A 414 -30.73 -1.75 11.33
CA ASN A 414 -30.42 -2.92 12.13
C ASN A 414 -30.17 -2.53 13.60
N PRO A 415 -30.94 -3.04 14.57
CA PRO A 415 -30.87 -2.64 15.99
C PRO A 415 -29.58 -3.07 16.70
N HIS A 416 -28.73 -3.86 16.05
CA HIS A 416 -27.50 -4.42 16.61
C HIS A 416 -26.24 -3.79 16.05
N LEU A 417 -26.37 -2.91 15.05
CA LEU A 417 -25.25 -2.27 14.37
C LEU A 417 -25.30 -0.76 14.54
N GLU A 418 -24.11 -0.16 14.56
CA GLU A 418 -23.93 1.28 14.61
C GLU A 418 -23.00 1.70 13.47
N PRO A 419 -23.42 2.63 12.62
CA PRO A 419 -22.57 3.15 11.56
C PRO A 419 -21.42 4.00 12.11
N LEU A 420 -20.29 3.97 11.42
CA LEU A 420 -19.11 4.75 11.76
C LEU A 420 -18.85 5.83 10.68
N GLY A 421 -19.28 7.06 10.96
CA GLY A 421 -19.16 8.20 10.06
C GLY A 421 -20.28 8.30 9.01
N ASP A 422 -20.16 9.27 8.10
CA ASP A 422 -21.25 9.65 7.18
C ASP A 422 -21.37 8.73 5.95
N SER A 423 -20.31 7.99 5.56
CA SER A 423 -20.27 7.09 4.38
C SER A 423 -20.73 7.77 3.07
N ASP A 424 -20.25 8.99 2.81
CA ASP A 424 -20.72 9.85 1.71
C ASP A 424 -20.47 9.31 0.29
N VAL A 425 -19.58 8.34 0.13
CA VAL A 425 -19.08 7.87 -1.17
C VAL A 425 -19.38 6.39 -1.36
N SER A 426 -18.39 5.50 -1.27
CA SER A 426 -18.54 4.08 -1.64
C SER A 426 -18.19 3.09 -0.53
N VAL A 427 -17.81 3.59 0.66
CA VAL A 427 -17.39 2.74 1.78
C VAL A 427 -18.35 2.95 2.93
N VAL A 428 -18.90 1.86 3.45
CA VAL A 428 -19.72 1.86 4.65
C VAL A 428 -18.99 1.14 5.76
N ALA A 429 -18.57 1.89 6.78
CA ALA A 429 -17.96 1.36 7.99
C ALA A 429 -19.01 1.28 9.11
N PHE A 430 -18.96 0.22 9.90
CA PHE A 430 -19.92 -0.02 10.98
C PHE A 430 -19.32 -0.88 12.11
N THR A 431 -19.92 -0.77 13.28
CA THR A 431 -19.52 -1.43 14.53
C THR A 431 -20.74 -1.96 15.29
N SER A 432 -20.51 -2.56 16.45
CA SER A 432 -21.57 -3.01 17.36
C SER A 432 -21.12 -2.88 18.81
N ASN A 433 -22.04 -2.52 19.69
CA ASN A 433 -21.88 -2.59 21.14
C ASN A 433 -22.54 -3.83 21.77
N LYS A 434 -23.15 -4.71 20.96
CA LYS A 434 -23.89 -5.89 21.42
C LYS A 434 -23.07 -7.18 21.38
N PHE A 435 -22.13 -7.27 20.43
CA PHE A 435 -21.26 -8.42 20.24
C PHE A 435 -19.90 -7.98 19.70
N ASN A 436 -18.94 -8.92 19.65
CA ASN A 436 -17.64 -8.67 19.03
C ASN A 436 -17.77 -8.53 17.50
N ILE A 437 -17.50 -7.34 16.96
CA ILE A 437 -17.61 -7.05 15.52
C ILE A 437 -16.69 -7.92 14.64
N TYR A 438 -15.57 -8.40 15.19
CA TYR A 438 -14.68 -9.31 14.46
C TYR A 438 -15.26 -10.72 14.34
N ALA A 439 -16.07 -11.14 15.32
CA ALA A 439 -16.82 -12.39 15.21
C ALA A 439 -17.86 -12.29 14.09
N LEU A 440 -18.52 -11.13 13.93
CA LEU A 440 -19.42 -10.89 12.80
C LEU A 440 -18.70 -11.02 11.46
N ALA A 441 -17.49 -10.47 11.33
CA ALA A 441 -16.68 -10.64 10.11
C ALA A 441 -16.43 -12.12 9.79
N ASP A 442 -16.09 -12.93 10.80
CA ASP A 442 -15.86 -14.37 10.63
C ASP A 442 -17.15 -15.15 10.32
N ARG A 443 -18.29 -14.76 10.88
CA ARG A 443 -19.60 -15.36 10.53
C ARG A 443 -19.99 -15.02 9.09
N MET A 444 -19.82 -13.76 8.69
CA MET A 444 -20.04 -13.32 7.31
C MET A 444 -19.12 -14.08 6.34
N ASN A 445 -17.86 -14.30 6.70
CA ASN A 445 -16.93 -15.09 5.89
C ASN A 445 -17.39 -16.53 5.69
N LYS A 446 -17.95 -17.17 6.73
CA LYS A 446 -18.51 -18.54 6.62
C LYS A 446 -19.68 -18.66 5.67
N VAL A 447 -20.47 -17.60 5.48
CA VAL A 447 -21.57 -17.55 4.51
C VAL A 447 -21.14 -16.93 3.17
N GLY A 448 -19.83 -16.76 2.96
CA GLY A 448 -19.22 -16.37 1.69
C GLY A 448 -18.93 -14.87 1.52
N TRP A 449 -19.20 -14.04 2.53
CA TRP A 449 -18.96 -12.59 2.48
C TRP A 449 -17.60 -12.21 3.05
N THR A 450 -16.79 -11.49 2.28
CA THR A 450 -15.48 -11.00 2.71
C THR A 450 -15.54 -9.51 3.02
N LEU A 451 -15.62 -9.18 4.31
CA LEU A 451 -15.56 -7.82 4.83
C LEU A 451 -14.12 -7.43 5.17
N SER A 452 -13.82 -6.13 5.17
CA SER A 452 -12.52 -5.66 5.66
C SER A 452 -12.61 -5.33 7.15
N THR A 453 -11.67 -5.83 7.93
CA THR A 453 -11.60 -5.58 9.37
C THR A 453 -10.84 -4.28 9.67
N LEU A 454 -11.33 -3.51 10.63
CA LEU A 454 -10.80 -2.21 11.05
C LEU A 454 -10.41 -2.21 12.54
N GLN A 455 -9.66 -1.20 12.97
CA GLN A 455 -9.26 -1.02 14.36
C GLN A 455 -9.16 0.45 14.73
N ASN A 456 -9.27 0.74 16.03
CA ASN A 456 -9.24 2.09 16.61
C ASN A 456 -10.31 3.05 16.03
N PRO A 457 -11.61 2.75 16.18
CA PRO A 457 -12.22 1.71 17.03
C PRO A 457 -12.41 0.35 16.33
N PRO A 458 -12.76 -0.73 17.07
CA PRO A 458 -13.17 -1.99 16.46
C PRO A 458 -14.35 -1.78 15.51
N ALA A 459 -14.18 -2.16 14.25
CA ALA A 459 -15.20 -2.01 13.23
C ALA A 459 -14.91 -2.95 12.05
N VAL A 460 -15.84 -3.00 11.11
CA VAL A 460 -15.67 -3.58 9.78
C VAL A 460 -16.16 -2.59 8.74
N HIS A 461 -15.73 -2.75 7.49
CA HIS A 461 -16.35 -2.05 6.36
C HIS A 461 -16.67 -2.97 5.20
N VAL A 462 -17.58 -2.48 4.36
CA VAL A 462 -17.77 -2.92 2.99
C VAL A 462 -17.47 -1.76 2.04
N CYS A 463 -16.57 -2.00 1.09
CA CYS A 463 -16.27 -1.08 -0.01
C CYS A 463 -17.07 -1.52 -1.24
N VAL A 464 -18.10 -0.75 -1.56
CA VAL A 464 -19.04 -1.02 -2.65
C VAL A 464 -18.36 -0.76 -3.99
N THR A 465 -18.49 -1.74 -4.88
CA THR A 465 -17.97 -1.75 -6.25
C THR A 465 -19.07 -2.14 -7.23
N MET A 466 -18.79 -2.16 -8.54
CA MET A 466 -19.79 -2.56 -9.54
C MET A 466 -20.34 -3.98 -9.34
N ASN A 467 -19.58 -4.90 -8.74
CA ASN A 467 -20.10 -6.24 -8.46
C ASN A 467 -21.22 -6.25 -7.41
N HIS A 468 -21.25 -5.25 -6.53
CA HIS A 468 -22.29 -5.11 -5.51
C HIS A 468 -23.57 -4.45 -6.04
N THR A 469 -23.50 -3.76 -7.19
CA THR A 469 -24.66 -3.10 -7.80
C THR A 469 -25.52 -4.06 -8.62
N LYS A 470 -25.15 -5.35 -8.68
CA LYS A 470 -25.93 -6.39 -9.34
C LYS A 470 -27.24 -6.63 -8.58
N SER A 471 -28.29 -6.98 -9.33
CA SER A 471 -29.63 -7.20 -8.78
C SER A 471 -29.60 -8.24 -7.64
N GLY A 472 -30.18 -7.89 -6.50
CA GLY A 472 -30.30 -8.76 -5.33
C GLY A 472 -29.08 -8.82 -4.41
N VAL A 473 -27.88 -8.40 -4.83
CA VAL A 473 -26.66 -8.55 -4.03
C VAL A 473 -26.72 -7.75 -2.72
N VAL A 474 -27.21 -6.50 -2.77
CA VAL A 474 -27.38 -5.67 -1.56
C VAL A 474 -28.43 -6.27 -0.61
N ASP A 475 -29.53 -6.81 -1.14
CA ASP A 475 -30.59 -7.41 -0.32
C ASP A 475 -30.11 -8.70 0.35
N GLU A 476 -29.38 -9.54 -0.39
CA GLU A 476 -28.71 -10.73 0.16
C GLU A 476 -27.71 -10.35 1.25
N PHE A 477 -26.88 -9.33 1.01
CA PHE A 477 -25.92 -8.84 1.99
C PHE A 477 -26.61 -8.44 3.29
N LEU A 478 -27.66 -7.61 3.22
CA LEU A 478 -28.36 -7.11 4.40
C LEU A 478 -29.12 -8.21 5.15
N ARG A 479 -29.68 -9.18 4.43
CA ARG A 479 -30.33 -10.36 5.02
C ARG A 479 -29.33 -11.23 5.78
N ASP A 480 -28.23 -11.59 5.12
CA ASP A 480 -27.20 -12.45 5.71
C ASP A 480 -26.50 -11.74 6.89
N LEU A 481 -26.28 -10.43 6.77
CA LEU A 481 -25.75 -9.58 7.84
C LEU A 481 -26.68 -9.57 9.06
N SER A 482 -27.99 -9.43 8.85
CA SER A 482 -28.98 -9.42 9.93
C SER A 482 -29.06 -10.79 10.62
N SER A 483 -29.09 -11.88 9.84
CA SER A 483 -29.06 -13.24 10.38
C SER A 483 -27.77 -13.51 11.17
N ALA A 484 -26.61 -13.05 10.70
CA ALA A 484 -25.35 -13.20 11.42
C ALA A 484 -25.31 -12.41 12.73
N CYS A 485 -25.98 -11.24 12.79
CA CYS A 485 -26.15 -10.49 14.04
C CYS A 485 -27.03 -11.24 15.05
N GLU A 486 -28.17 -11.76 14.59
CA GLU A 486 -29.10 -12.55 15.43
C GLU A 486 -28.42 -13.81 15.99
N ASP A 487 -27.66 -14.52 15.16
CA ASP A 487 -26.87 -15.69 15.53
C ASP A 487 -25.90 -15.41 16.70
N LEU A 488 -25.19 -14.28 16.64
CA LEU A 488 -24.20 -13.88 17.65
C LEU A 488 -24.85 -13.43 18.97
N ILE A 489 -26.06 -12.91 18.90
CA ILE A 489 -26.84 -12.52 20.09
C ILE A 489 -27.43 -13.76 20.75
N ALA A 490 -27.96 -14.68 19.97
CA ALA A 490 -28.53 -15.93 20.48
C ALA A 490 -27.46 -16.86 21.07
N ASN A 491 -26.23 -16.86 20.53
CA ASN A 491 -25.17 -17.75 20.93
C ASN A 491 -23.87 -17.00 21.28
N PRO A 492 -23.70 -16.58 22.55
CA PRO A 492 -22.51 -15.87 23.01
C PRO A 492 -21.19 -16.63 22.79
N ASP A 493 -21.22 -17.97 22.75
CA ASP A 493 -20.04 -18.81 22.50
C ASP A 493 -19.41 -18.56 21.13
N LEU A 494 -20.21 -18.06 20.17
CA LEU A 494 -19.75 -17.75 18.82
C LEU A 494 -18.92 -16.47 18.72
N GLN A 495 -18.80 -15.71 19.81
CA GLN A 495 -18.03 -14.46 19.85
C GLN A 495 -16.51 -14.69 19.93
N HIS A 496 -16.09 -15.90 20.27
CA HIS A 496 -14.68 -16.28 20.34
C HIS A 496 -14.21 -16.88 19.01
N THR A 497 -13.78 -16.01 18.10
CA THR A 497 -13.30 -16.41 16.78
C THR A 497 -11.81 -16.08 16.57
N ARG A 498 -11.21 -16.63 15.51
CA ARG A 498 -9.78 -16.44 15.21
C ARG A 498 -9.44 -14.97 14.97
N THR A 499 -10.22 -14.27 14.15
CA THR A 499 -9.99 -12.85 13.85
C THR A 499 -10.21 -11.98 15.08
N ALA A 500 -11.24 -12.29 15.89
CA ALA A 500 -11.48 -11.65 17.18
C ALA A 500 -10.28 -11.80 18.14
N ALA A 501 -9.65 -12.97 18.19
CA ALA A 501 -8.47 -13.21 19.00
C ALA A 501 -7.26 -12.38 18.52
N ILE A 502 -7.00 -12.34 17.21
CA ILE A 502 -5.88 -11.59 16.62
C ILE A 502 -6.03 -10.08 16.90
N TYR A 503 -7.19 -9.50 16.57
CA TYR A 503 -7.39 -8.06 16.76
C TYR A 503 -7.56 -7.68 18.24
N GLY A 504 -8.12 -8.57 19.07
CA GLY A 504 -8.16 -8.44 20.52
C GLY A 504 -6.76 -8.39 21.12
N MET A 505 -5.88 -9.31 20.72
CA MET A 505 -4.47 -9.34 21.12
C MET A 505 -3.74 -8.08 20.65
N ALA A 506 -3.83 -7.74 19.35
CA ALA A 506 -3.14 -6.58 18.78
C ALA A 506 -3.54 -5.26 19.46
N SER A 507 -4.79 -5.16 19.93
CA SER A 507 -5.28 -3.99 20.68
C SER A 507 -4.81 -3.98 22.14
N ALA A 508 -4.73 -5.14 22.79
CA ALA A 508 -4.34 -5.28 24.20
C ALA A 508 -2.83 -5.14 24.43
N VAL A 509 -1.99 -5.53 23.46
CA VAL A 509 -0.53 -5.51 23.60
C VAL A 509 -0.01 -4.06 23.60
N PRO A 510 0.63 -3.59 24.70
CA PRO A 510 1.15 -2.22 24.80
C PRO A 510 2.34 -1.95 23.87
N ASP A 511 3.11 -2.99 23.56
CA ASP A 511 4.27 -2.92 22.68
C ASP A 511 3.91 -3.37 21.26
N LYS A 512 3.80 -2.40 20.36
CA LYS A 512 3.47 -2.66 18.96
C LYS A 512 4.56 -3.42 18.20
N CYS A 513 5.77 -3.58 18.74
CA CYS A 513 6.80 -4.41 18.13
C CYS A 513 6.35 -5.86 17.96
N LEU A 514 5.53 -6.41 18.88
CA LEU A 514 5.02 -7.77 18.75
C LEU A 514 4.06 -7.91 17.57
N VAL A 515 3.24 -6.89 17.30
CA VAL A 515 2.34 -6.86 16.14
C VAL A 515 3.14 -6.80 14.84
N GLU A 516 4.24 -6.05 14.83
CA GLU A 516 5.19 -6.01 13.70
C GLU A 516 5.83 -7.39 13.47
N GLU A 517 6.31 -8.06 14.53
CA GLU A 517 6.88 -9.41 14.46
C GLU A 517 5.89 -10.43 13.88
N VAL A 518 4.64 -10.45 14.35
CA VAL A 518 3.57 -11.31 13.78
C VAL A 518 3.28 -10.96 12.32
N SER A 519 3.32 -9.68 11.96
CA SER A 519 3.12 -9.23 10.57
C SER A 519 4.26 -9.70 9.66
N TYR A 520 5.50 -9.70 10.15
CA TYR A 520 6.64 -10.24 9.41
C TYR A 520 6.49 -11.74 9.19
N MET A 521 6.06 -12.50 10.21
CA MET A 521 5.81 -13.92 10.06
C MET A 521 4.75 -14.23 9.00
N PHE A 522 3.65 -13.47 8.96
CA PHE A 522 2.65 -13.61 7.92
C PHE A 522 3.24 -13.39 6.51
N LEU A 523 4.08 -12.35 6.34
CA LEU A 523 4.73 -12.07 5.07
C LEU A 523 5.74 -13.17 4.70
N ASP A 524 6.53 -13.65 5.66
CA ASP A 524 7.45 -14.77 5.45
C ASP A 524 6.70 -16.03 5.03
N SER A 525 5.53 -16.31 5.63
CA SER A 525 4.66 -17.41 5.21
C SER A 525 4.18 -17.27 3.77
N CYS A 526 3.89 -16.07 3.27
CA CYS A 526 3.53 -15.88 1.85
C CYS A 526 4.65 -16.25 0.86
N TYR A 527 5.91 -16.28 1.31
CA TYR A 527 7.07 -16.68 0.52
C TYR A 527 7.65 -18.03 0.96
N ALA A 528 7.02 -18.70 1.92
CA ALA A 528 7.47 -19.98 2.42
C ALA A 528 7.15 -21.10 1.42
N MET A 529 7.94 -22.18 1.52
CA MET A 529 7.66 -23.44 0.83
C MET A 529 7.47 -24.50 1.90
N PRO A 530 6.22 -24.78 2.33
CA PRO A 530 5.97 -25.74 3.39
C PRO A 530 6.48 -27.11 2.98
N ALA A 531 6.93 -27.90 3.96
CA ALA A 531 7.40 -29.25 3.69
C ALA A 531 6.29 -30.06 2.99
N PRO A 532 6.62 -30.83 1.95
CA PRO A 532 5.63 -31.64 1.27
C PRO A 532 5.03 -32.62 2.27
N VAL A 533 3.73 -32.88 2.16
CA VAL A 533 3.09 -33.96 2.91
C VAL A 533 3.69 -35.26 2.37
N LEU A 534 4.62 -35.86 3.12
CA LEU A 534 5.23 -37.14 2.76
C LEU A 534 4.13 -38.22 2.75
N ALA A 535 3.45 -38.40 1.62
CA ALA A 535 2.81 -39.66 1.29
C ALA A 535 3.94 -40.68 1.17
N GLY A 536 3.99 -41.65 2.08
CA GLY A 536 5.13 -42.54 2.33
C GLY A 536 5.93 -42.90 1.08
N ARG A 537 7.03 -42.18 0.88
CA ARG A 537 8.25 -42.52 0.11
C ARG A 537 9.20 -41.33 0.24
N THR A 538 10.25 -41.52 1.03
CA THR A 538 11.36 -40.58 1.19
C THR A 538 11.99 -40.24 -0.16
N LEU A 539 11.93 -38.96 -0.54
CA LEU A 539 12.74 -38.41 -1.63
C LEU A 539 13.86 -37.54 -1.04
N SER A 540 15.07 -37.87 -1.48
CA SER A 540 16.35 -37.26 -1.11
C SER A 540 16.35 -35.74 -1.30
N ILE A 541 16.90 -35.04 -0.31
CA ILE A 541 17.08 -33.58 -0.25
C ILE A 541 18.20 -33.08 -1.18
N GLU A 542 18.91 -33.95 -1.90
CA GLU A 542 20.00 -33.55 -2.78
C GLU A 542 19.64 -33.70 -4.25
N GLY A 543 19.64 -32.57 -4.97
CA GLY A 543 19.47 -32.46 -6.41
C GLY A 543 20.59 -33.17 -7.19
N ARG A 544 20.55 -34.49 -7.21
CA ARG A 544 21.27 -35.32 -8.19
C ARG A 544 20.34 -36.41 -8.71
N LYS A 545 20.14 -36.38 -10.02
CA LYS A 545 19.63 -37.43 -10.93
C LYS A 545 18.94 -38.63 -10.26
N MET A 546 17.72 -38.94 -10.71
CA MET A 546 17.39 -40.34 -10.99
C MET A 546 16.58 -40.48 -12.28
N SER A 547 17.18 -41.27 -13.17
CA SER A 547 16.61 -41.97 -14.30
C SER A 547 15.37 -42.78 -13.93
N LEU A 548 14.39 -42.78 -14.84
CA LEU A 548 13.30 -43.75 -14.98
C LEU A 548 13.72 -45.18 -14.60
N ILE A 549 13.22 -45.74 -13.48
CA ILE A 549 12.99 -47.19 -13.31
C ILE A 549 11.81 -47.42 -12.34
N GLY A 550 10.75 -48.06 -12.84
CA GLY A 550 10.01 -49.10 -12.11
C GLY A 550 8.70 -48.72 -11.39
N GLY A 551 7.57 -48.76 -12.12
CA GLY A 551 6.23 -48.72 -11.52
C GLY A 551 5.09 -48.89 -12.52
N GLN A 552 4.87 -50.13 -12.96
CA GLN A 552 3.66 -50.71 -13.59
C GLN A 552 2.77 -49.80 -14.47
N LEU A 553 2.95 -49.94 -15.78
CA LEU A 553 1.88 -49.72 -16.77
C LEU A 553 0.77 -50.78 -16.61
N PRO A 554 -0.52 -50.44 -16.79
CA PRO A 554 -1.59 -51.43 -16.78
C PRO A 554 -1.44 -52.38 -17.97
N THR A 555 -1.43 -53.68 -17.67
CA THR A 555 -1.37 -54.79 -18.61
C THR A 555 -2.61 -54.82 -19.50
N PHE A 556 -2.42 -54.64 -20.81
CA PHE A 556 -3.33 -55.15 -21.84
C PHE A 556 -2.86 -56.54 -22.24
N SER A 557 -3.75 -57.54 -22.15
CA SER A 557 -3.51 -58.92 -22.56
C SER A 557 -3.38 -59.04 -24.09
N PRO A 558 -2.33 -59.68 -24.63
CA PRO A 558 -2.25 -60.01 -26.04
C PRO A 558 -2.54 -61.51 -26.25
N GLY A 559 -3.46 -61.80 -27.17
CA GLY A 559 -3.65 -63.11 -27.77
C GLY A 559 -4.04 -62.94 -29.23
N GLY A 560 -3.18 -63.43 -30.15
CA GLY A 560 -3.49 -63.52 -31.57
C GLY A 560 -2.31 -63.22 -32.49
N LEU A 561 -1.52 -64.27 -32.79
CA LEU A 561 -0.44 -64.30 -33.78
C LEU A 561 -0.91 -63.92 -35.21
N VAL A 562 -0.01 -63.38 -36.03
CA VAL A 562 0.58 -64.05 -37.23
C VAL A 562 1.27 -63.03 -38.18
N ALA A 563 2.54 -63.33 -38.50
CA ALA A 563 3.33 -63.05 -39.74
C ALA A 563 3.49 -61.59 -40.24
N SER A 564 4.57 -61.14 -40.89
CA SER A 564 5.92 -61.64 -41.23
C SER A 564 6.65 -60.54 -42.03
N ALA A 565 7.99 -60.60 -42.06
CA ALA A 565 8.87 -60.19 -43.16
C ALA A 565 9.33 -58.70 -43.20
N THR A 566 10.61 -58.41 -42.86
CA THR A 566 11.78 -58.12 -43.76
C THR A 566 11.70 -56.72 -44.42
N THR A 567 12.69 -55.81 -44.48
CA THR A 567 14.18 -55.89 -44.53
C THR A 567 14.77 -54.46 -44.56
N SER A 568 16.03 -54.33 -44.10
CA SER A 568 17.13 -53.43 -44.56
C SER A 568 17.02 -51.88 -44.53
N ASP A 569 17.55 -51.25 -43.47
CA ASP A 569 18.80 -50.43 -43.37
C ASP A 569 19.64 -50.11 -44.66
N PRO A 570 20.58 -49.12 -44.68
CA PRO A 570 20.57 -47.69 -44.27
C PRO A 570 21.46 -46.74 -45.18
N ILE A 571 21.71 -45.49 -44.74
CA ILE A 571 22.91 -44.62 -44.97
C ILE A 571 22.90 -43.48 -46.04
N TYR A 572 23.17 -42.26 -45.51
CA TYR A 572 23.90 -41.06 -45.99
C TYR A 572 24.34 -40.90 -47.47
N GLU A 573 24.20 -39.70 -48.06
CA GLU A 573 25.26 -38.66 -48.10
C GLU A 573 24.83 -37.37 -48.85
N THR A 574 25.55 -36.29 -48.54
CA THR A 574 25.42 -34.86 -48.88
C THR A 574 25.78 -34.46 -50.32
N LYS A 575 25.19 -33.37 -50.86
CA LYS A 575 25.91 -32.14 -51.32
C LYS A 575 24.99 -31.03 -51.92
N PRO A 576 25.47 -29.77 -52.01
CA PRO A 576 24.67 -28.54 -52.12
C PRO A 576 24.62 -27.96 -53.56
N THR A 577 23.75 -26.96 -53.78
CA THR A 577 23.87 -26.03 -54.92
C THR A 577 23.55 -24.59 -54.51
N GLN A 578 24.47 -23.70 -54.88
CA GLN A 578 24.37 -22.24 -54.91
C GLN A 578 23.90 -21.76 -56.29
N ASN A 579 23.54 -20.46 -56.35
CA ASN A 579 23.32 -19.57 -57.51
C ASN A 579 21.90 -19.56 -58.10
N SER A 580 21.31 -18.43 -58.50
CA SER A 580 21.60 -17.00 -58.39
C SER A 580 20.45 -16.23 -59.07
N LEU A 581 20.09 -15.07 -58.50
CA LEU A 581 19.61 -13.83 -59.17
C LEU A 581 18.52 -13.92 -60.26
N THR A 582 17.35 -13.36 -59.95
CA THR A 582 16.86 -12.09 -60.51
C THR A 582 15.90 -11.43 -59.54
#